data_AF-A0A357EG04-F1
#
_entry.id   AF-A0A357EG04-F1
#
_cell.length_a   1.000
_cell.length_b   1.000
_cell.length_c   1.000
_cell.angle_alpha   90.00
_cell.angle_beta   90.00
_cell.angle_gamma   90.00
#
_symmetry.space_group_name_H-M   'P 1'
#
loop_
_entity.id
_entity.type
_entity.pdbx_description
1 polymer ?
#
loop_
_entity_poly.entity_id
_entity_poly.type
_entity_poly.pdbx_seq_one_letter_code
_entity_poly.pdbx_strand_id
1 'polypeptide(L)'
;MSDLAKYVVYFLLGGTIVSLSTYLGAKGNSFLAAMASTFPAITAATFILLYMNGGGAPTIDYAKSLMWFVPPWIVYVTAMIIGIPRLGFWPAMGGSLVLYLGCVGLVRLVIH
;
A
#
# COMPACT_ATOMS: atom_id res chain seq x y z
N MET A 1 -17.70 -14.18 13.77
CA MET A 1 -18.23 -12.92 13.21
C MET A 1 -18.99 -13.27 11.94
N SER A 2 -20.17 -12.72 11.70
CA SER A 2 -20.89 -12.94 10.44
C SER A 2 -20.14 -12.31 9.26
N ASP A 3 -20.32 -12.82 8.04
CA ASP A 3 -19.64 -12.28 6.85
C ASP A 3 -19.98 -10.80 6.62
N LEU A 4 -21.22 -10.39 6.88
CA LEU A 4 -21.63 -8.99 6.81
C LEU A 4 -20.80 -8.11 7.77
N ALA A 5 -20.65 -8.54 9.02
CA ALA A 5 -19.87 -7.79 10.01
C ALA A 5 -18.38 -7.70 9.61
N LYS A 6 -17.82 -8.75 9.00
CA LYS A 6 -16.45 -8.75 8.45
C LYS A 6 -16.27 -7.69 7.36
N TYR A 7 -17.18 -7.65 6.39
CA TYR A 7 -17.09 -6.67 5.30
C TYR A 7 -17.32 -5.23 5.77
N VAL A 8 -18.22 -5.02 6.74
CA VAL A 8 -18.39 -3.70 7.37
C VAL A 8 -17.10 -3.23 8.03
N VAL A 9 -16.42 -4.10 8.79
CA VAL A 9 -15.14 -3.75 9.42
C VAL A 9 -14.08 -3.39 8.37
N TYR A 10 -13.97 -4.15 7.29
CA TYR A 10 -13.02 -3.85 6.21
C TYR A 10 -13.33 -2.53 5.51
N PHE A 11 -14.61 -2.25 5.26
CA PHE A 11 -15.05 -0.99 4.69
C PHE A 11 -14.73 0.20 5.62
N LEU A 12 -15.03 0.09 6.91
CA LEU A 12 -14.72 1.13 7.89
C LEU A 12 -13.21 1.37 8.00
N LEU A 13 -12.39 0.31 8.06
CA LEU A 13 -10.94 0.45 8.08
C LEU A 13 -10.42 1.20 6.84
N GLY A 14 -10.83 0.78 5.65
CA GLY A 14 -10.42 1.44 4.41
C GLY A 14 -10.93 2.89 4.32
N GLY A 15 -12.21 3.10 4.61
CA GLY A 15 -12.84 4.42 4.60
C GLY A 15 -12.21 5.38 5.61
N THR A 16 -11.88 4.92 6.81
CA THR A 16 -11.19 5.72 7.83
C THR A 16 -9.78 6.09 7.39
N ILE A 17 -9.00 5.15 6.85
CA ILE A 17 -7.63 5.42 6.36
C ILE A 17 -7.64 6.47 5.25
N VAL A 18 -8.52 6.33 4.25
CA VAL A 18 -8.64 7.28 3.14
C VAL A 18 -9.13 8.65 3.62
N SER A 19 -10.14 8.67 4.49
CA SER A 19 -10.70 9.93 5.00
C SER A 19 -9.68 10.69 5.84
N LEU A 20 -8.98 9.99 6.75
CA LEU A 20 -8.00 10.60 7.64
C LEU A 20 -6.79 11.13 6.87
N SER A 21 -6.24 10.32 5.95
CA SER A 21 -5.12 10.76 5.11
C SER A 21 -5.48 11.98 4.26
N THR A 22 -6.67 11.99 3.65
CA THR A 22 -7.15 13.13 2.84
C THR A 22 -7.40 14.37 3.68
N TYR A 23 -8.05 14.23 4.85
CA TYR A 23 -8.31 15.34 5.76
C TYR A 23 -7.01 15.98 6.28
N LEU A 24 -6.04 15.16 6.71
CA LEU A 24 -4.74 15.63 7.19
C LEU A 24 -3.93 16.28 6.06
N GLY A 25 -3.95 15.69 4.86
CA GLY A 25 -3.29 16.22 3.67
C GLY A 25 -3.86 17.58 3.25
N ALA A 26 -5.19 17.72 3.25
CA ALA A 26 -5.88 18.97 2.95
C ALA A 26 -5.57 20.09 3.97
N LYS A 27 -5.19 19.74 5.21
CA LYS A 27 -4.72 20.69 6.23
C LYS A 27 -3.22 21.00 6.16
N GLY A 28 -2.52 20.51 5.14
CA GLY A 28 -1.08 20.70 4.95
C GLY A 28 -0.20 19.79 5.82
N ASN A 29 -0.79 18.90 6.62
CA ASN A 29 -0.03 17.97 7.45
C ASN A 29 0.35 16.71 6.66
N SER A 30 1.30 16.89 5.75
CA SER A 30 1.72 15.86 4.80
C SER A 30 2.31 14.62 5.47
N PHE A 31 3.03 14.79 6.59
CA PHE A 31 3.62 13.66 7.31
C PHE A 31 2.55 12.77 7.96
N LEU A 32 1.58 13.36 8.68
CA LEU A 32 0.50 12.57 9.28
C LEU A 32 -0.43 11.98 8.23
N ALA A 33 -0.64 12.67 7.11
CA ALA A 33 -1.37 12.13 5.97
C ALA A 33 -0.70 10.87 5.39
N ALA A 34 0.62 10.93 5.18
CA ALA A 34 1.41 9.80 4.72
C ALA A 34 1.36 8.65 5.73
N MET A 35 1.58 8.92 7.02
CA MET A 35 1.47 7.93 8.10
C MET A 35 0.10 7.25 8.14
N ALA A 36 -0.98 8.02 8.04
CA ALA A 36 -2.34 7.47 8.03
C ALA A 36 -2.54 6.55 6.81
N SER A 37 -2.07 6.97 5.63
CA SER A 37 -2.21 6.18 4.39
C SER A 37 -1.37 4.90 4.36
N THR A 38 -0.24 4.88 5.06
CA THR A 38 0.68 3.72 5.11
C THR A 38 0.52 2.89 6.39
N PHE A 39 -0.46 3.21 7.24
CA PHE A 39 -0.72 2.45 8.45
C PHE A 39 -1.01 0.98 8.10
N PRO A 40 -0.24 0.01 8.63
CA PRO A 40 -0.21 -1.37 8.13
C PRO A 40 -1.37 -2.23 8.67
N ALA A 41 -2.61 -1.71 8.67
CA ALA A 41 -3.77 -2.41 9.23
C ALA A 41 -4.04 -3.74 8.52
N ILE A 42 -4.08 -3.72 7.18
CA ILE A 42 -4.34 -4.91 6.36
C ILE A 42 -3.20 -5.91 6.54
N THR A 43 -1.96 -5.45 6.42
CA THR A 43 -0.76 -6.29 6.58
C THR A 43 -0.70 -6.93 7.96
N ALA A 44 -1.01 -6.19 9.04
CA ALA A 44 -1.05 -6.73 10.39
C ALA A 44 -2.12 -7.81 10.54
N ALA A 45 -3.33 -7.59 10.00
CA ALA A 45 -4.38 -8.61 9.99
C ALA A 45 -3.94 -9.86 9.21
N THR A 46 -3.28 -9.68 8.06
CA THR A 46 -2.73 -10.78 7.26
C THR A 46 -1.66 -11.56 8.02
N PHE A 47 -0.76 -10.89 8.75
CA PHE A 47 0.24 -11.56 9.60
C PHE A 47 -0.40 -12.42 10.69
N ILE A 48 -1.40 -11.88 11.39
CA ILE A 48 -2.13 -12.63 12.42
C ILE A 48 -2.77 -13.89 11.82
N LEU A 49 -3.46 -13.74 10.69
CA LEU A 49 -4.14 -14.85 10.03
C LEU A 49 -3.15 -15.89 9.49
N LEU A 50 -2.05 -15.48 8.86
CA LEU A 50 -1.00 -16.38 8.40
C LEU A 50 -0.39 -17.16 9.56
N TYR A 51 -0.10 -16.48 10.67
CA TYR A 51 0.48 -17.12 11.83
C TYR A 51 -0.48 -18.13 12.46
N MET A 52 -1.76 -17.77 12.58
CA MET A 52 -2.79 -18.67 13.13
C MET A 52 -3.05 -19.91 12.27
N ASN A 53 -2.95 -19.80 10.93
CA ASN A 53 -3.31 -20.88 10.02
C ASN A 53 -2.11 -21.70 9.52
N GLY A 54 -0.92 -21.08 9.43
CA GLY A 54 0.28 -21.68 8.84
C GLY A 54 1.54 -21.61 9.71
N GLY A 55 1.47 -20.95 10.87
CA GLY A 55 2.60 -20.81 11.79
C GLY A 55 3.67 -19.82 11.32
N GLY A 56 4.86 -19.92 11.92
CA GLY A 56 5.93 -18.93 11.75
C GLY A 56 6.54 -18.89 10.34
N ALA A 57 6.81 -20.04 9.71
CA ALA A 57 7.53 -20.08 8.43
C ALA A 57 6.76 -19.38 7.28
N PRO A 58 5.47 -19.67 7.02
CA PRO A 58 4.71 -18.96 5.99
C PRO A 58 4.55 -17.46 6.28
N THR A 59 4.46 -17.10 7.56
CA THR A 59 4.38 -15.71 8.01
C THR A 59 5.66 -14.95 7.68
N ILE A 60 6.83 -15.55 7.93
CA ILE A 60 8.14 -14.98 7.62
C ILE A 60 8.35 -14.89 6.11
N ASP A 61 7.98 -15.92 5.34
CA ASP A 61 8.17 -15.91 3.88
C ASP A 61 7.25 -14.88 3.20
N TYR A 62 6.04 -14.68 3.72
CA TYR A 62 5.20 -13.56 3.34
C TYR A 62 5.86 -12.20 3.66
N ALA A 63 6.44 -12.04 4.87
CA ALA A 63 7.14 -10.81 5.23
C ALA A 63 8.31 -10.50 4.29
N LYS A 64 9.14 -11.50 3.97
CA LYS A 64 10.25 -11.38 3.01
C LYS A 64 9.75 -10.98 1.63
N SER A 65 8.66 -11.61 1.18
CA SER A 65 8.03 -11.29 -0.11
C SER A 65 7.53 -9.85 -0.15
N LEU A 66 6.97 -9.36 0.96
CA LEU A 66 6.46 -7.98 1.05
C LEU A 66 7.56 -6.92 0.91
N MET A 67 8.77 -7.21 1.39
CA MET A 67 9.91 -6.28 1.27
C MET A 67 10.27 -5.96 -0.19
N TRP A 68 10.01 -6.88 -1.10
CA TRP A 68 10.26 -6.69 -2.54
C TRP A 68 9.30 -5.73 -3.22
N PHE A 69 8.21 -5.33 -2.56
CA PHE A 69 7.29 -4.29 -3.06
C PHE A 69 7.74 -2.87 -2.68
N VAL A 70 8.72 -2.72 -1.77
CA VAL A 70 9.25 -1.41 -1.38
C VAL A 70 9.95 -0.70 -2.54
N PRO A 71 10.83 -1.35 -3.35
CA PRO A 71 11.46 -0.67 -4.49
C PRO A 71 10.45 -0.19 -5.55
N PRO A 72 9.48 -1.00 -6.03
CA PRO A 72 8.41 -0.51 -6.91
C PRO A 72 7.63 0.67 -6.32
N TRP A 73 7.34 0.64 -5.01
CA TRP A 73 6.66 1.74 -4.33
C TRP A 73 7.48 3.03 -4.33
N ILE A 74 8.79 2.95 -4.10
CA ILE A 74 9.68 4.12 -4.18
C ILE A 74 9.61 4.73 -5.59
N VAL A 75 9.70 3.90 -6.63
CA VAL A 75 9.59 4.36 -8.03
C VAL A 75 8.25 5.07 -8.27
N TYR A 76 7.15 4.50 -7.81
CA TYR A 76 5.81 5.09 -7.91
C TYR A 76 5.75 6.49 -7.27
N VAL A 77 6.20 6.63 -6.01
CA VAL A 77 6.15 7.90 -5.27
C VAL A 77 7.07 8.94 -5.92
N THR A 78 8.30 8.55 -6.28
CA THR A 78 9.24 9.45 -6.96
C THR A 78 8.69 9.92 -8.31
N ALA A 79 8.04 9.03 -9.07
CA ALA A 79 7.38 9.40 -10.32
C ALA A 79 6.23 10.40 -10.10
N MET A 80 5.46 10.29 -9.01
CA MET A 80 4.44 11.28 -8.65
C MET A 80 5.04 12.64 -8.30
N ILE A 81 6.10 12.67 -7.48
CA ILE A 81 6.82 13.90 -7.10
C ILE A 81 7.35 14.64 -8.33
N ILE A 82 7.92 13.90 -9.28
CA ILE A 82 8.51 14.45 -10.51
C ILE A 82 7.44 14.77 -11.55
N GLY A 83 6.42 13.92 -11.67
CA GLY A 83 5.41 13.97 -12.73
C GLY A 83 4.37 15.08 -12.53
N ILE A 84 3.86 15.26 -11.31
CA ILE A 84 2.77 16.22 -11.05
C ILE A 84 3.14 17.65 -11.51
N PRO A 85 4.32 18.21 -11.18
CA PRO A 85 4.68 19.57 -11.59
C PRO A 85 4.88 19.74 -13.10
N ARG A 86 5.10 18.65 -13.84
CA ARG A 86 5.49 18.69 -15.27
C ARG A 86 4.33 18.32 -16.21
N LEU A 87 3.51 17.35 -15.80
CA LEU A 87 2.50 16.72 -16.65
C LEU A 87 1.08 16.89 -16.09
N GLY A 88 0.93 17.47 -14.90
CA GLY A 88 -0.32 17.50 -14.16
C GLY A 88 -0.63 16.15 -13.48
N PHE A 89 -1.73 16.11 -12.72
CA PHE A 89 -2.06 14.97 -11.86
C PHE A 89 -2.38 13.69 -12.64
N TRP A 90 -3.33 13.75 -13.58
CA TRP A 90 -3.83 12.53 -14.24
C TRP A 90 -2.77 11.77 -15.05
N PRO A 91 -1.94 12.43 -15.88
CA PRO A 91 -0.86 11.73 -16.58
C PRO A 91 0.21 11.19 -15.62
N ALA A 92 0.55 11.93 -14.56
CA ALA A 92 1.50 11.47 -13.55
C ALA A 92 0.98 10.23 -12.79
N MET A 93 -0.31 10.21 -12.45
CA MET A 93 -0.97 9.06 -11.81
C MET A 93 -0.95 7.83 -12.72
N GLY A 94 -1.36 7.99 -13.99
CA GLY A 94 -1.33 6.89 -14.96
C GLY A 94 0.09 6.35 -15.19
N GLY A 95 1.05 7.24 -15.42
CA GLY A 95 2.45 6.85 -15.65
C GLY A 95 3.11 6.18 -14.45
N SER A 96 2.89 6.69 -13.24
CA SER A 96 3.44 6.11 -12.00
C SER A 96 2.86 4.71 -11.72
N LEU A 97 1.56 4.48 -11.97
CA LEU A 97 0.96 3.15 -11.87
C LEU A 97 1.55 2.15 -12.87
N VAL A 98 1.76 2.57 -14.12
CA VAL A 98 2.41 1.73 -15.14
C VAL A 98 3.84 1.38 -14.72
N LEU A 99 4.61 2.35 -14.23
CA LEU A 99 5.96 2.12 -13.73
C LEU A 99 5.97 1.15 -12.53
N TYR A 100 5.05 1.32 -11.59
CA TYR A 100 4.89 0.41 -10.44
C TYR A 100 4.69 -1.04 -10.90
N LEU A 101 3.71 -1.27 -11.78
CA LEU A 101 3.41 -2.61 -12.29
C LEU A 101 4.59 -3.20 -13.09
N GLY A 102 5.26 -2.37 -13.89
CA GLY A 102 6.49 -2.75 -14.59
C GLY A 102 7.59 -3.20 -13.62
N CYS A 103 7.84 -2.42 -12.57
CA CYS A 103 8.83 -2.76 -11.53
C CYS A 103 8.45 -4.05 -10.79
N VAL A 104 7.18 -4.25 -10.44
CA VAL A 104 6.72 -5.52 -9.83
C VAL A 104 6.97 -6.70 -10.77
N GLY A 105 6.70 -6.53 -12.07
CA GLY A 105 7.01 -7.54 -13.09
C GLY A 105 8.50 -7.89 -13.13
N LEU A 106 9.37 -6.87 -13.13
CA LEU A 106 10.82 -7.06 -13.10
C LEU A 106 11.30 -7.75 -11.83
N VAL A 107 10.82 -7.32 -10.67
CA VAL A 107 11.12 -7.93 -9.37
C VAL A 107 10.76 -9.41 -9.37
N ARG A 108 9.59 -9.77 -9.92
CA ARG A 108 9.16 -11.17 -10.05
C ARG A 108 10.09 -11.99 -10.94
N LEU A 109 10.64 -11.41 -12.00
CA LEU A 109 11.63 -12.08 -12.87
C LEU A 109 13.00 -12.27 -12.22
N VAL A 110 13.33 -11.50 -11.18
CA VAL A 110 14.62 -11.58 -10.48
C VAL A 110 14.56 -12.59 -9.32
N ILE A 111 13.40 -12.74 -8.68
CA ILE A 111 13.21 -13.64 -7.52
C ILE A 111 12.78 -15.06 -7.97
N HIS A 112 12.50 -15.26 -9.26
CA HIS A 112 12.14 -16.55 -9.86
C HIS A 112 13.22 -17.07 -10.80
#